data_AF-A0A540MPS7-F1
#
_entry.id   AF-A0A540MPS7-F1
#
_cell.length_a   1.000
_cell.length_b   1.000
_cell.length_c   1.000
_cell.angle_alpha   90.00
_cell.angle_beta   90.00
_cell.angle_gamma   90.00
#
_symmetry.space_group_name_H-M   'P 1'
#
loop_
_entity.id
_entity.type
_entity.pdbx_description
1 polymer ?
#
loop_
_entity_poly.entity_id
_entity_poly.type
_entity_poly.pdbx_seq_one_letter_code
_entity_poly.pdbx_strand_id
1 'polypeptide(L)'
;MSIKETRSTALDVAGTFSDRPLFFDGSLDEGLFLVRPKGGDDVVGMSGVFDEVMKGLYYGTKESVGCAVEMVKRNMVGLEEFRFFYGYYGWEKEQLKDEIRFGYWTVAACSPSVIDLRSVGSVGLWEKVLGLMGRRKVR
;
A
#
# COMPACT_ATOMS: atom_id res chain seq x y z
N MET A 1 3.16 0.76 -35.50
CA MET A 1 2.82 0.34 -34.12
C MET A 1 4.10 0.01 -33.40
N SER A 2 4.40 0.74 -32.32
CA SER A 2 5.59 0.51 -31.50
C SER A 2 5.32 -0.65 -30.54
N ILE A 3 6.30 -1.54 -30.35
CA ILE A 3 6.23 -2.65 -29.37
C ILE A 3 5.92 -2.14 -27.94
N LYS A 4 6.11 -0.84 -27.67
CA LYS A 4 5.81 -0.21 -26.38
C LYS A 4 4.31 -0.05 -26.07
N GLU A 5 3.40 -0.34 -27.01
CA GLU A 5 1.96 -0.14 -26.83
C GLU A 5 1.15 -1.44 -26.66
N THR A 6 1.80 -2.61 -26.74
CA THR A 6 1.08 -3.89 -26.59
C THR A 6 0.86 -4.18 -25.11
N ARG A 7 -0.33 -3.82 -24.60
CA ARG A 7 -0.80 -4.28 -23.29
C ARG A 7 -0.97 -5.79 -23.31
N SER A 8 -0.36 -6.48 -22.33
CA SER A 8 -0.56 -7.92 -22.16
C SER A 8 -2.03 -8.20 -21.85
N THR A 9 -2.69 -9.02 -22.66
CA THR A 9 -4.05 -9.51 -22.38
C THR A 9 -4.05 -10.78 -21.54
N ALA A 10 -2.87 -11.26 -21.12
CA ALA A 10 -2.73 -12.44 -20.28
C ALA A 10 -3.08 -12.09 -18.83
N LEU A 11 -4.20 -12.61 -18.33
CA LEU A 11 -4.58 -12.57 -16.92
C LEU A 11 -3.85 -13.67 -16.12
N ASP A 12 -2.56 -13.85 -16.36
CA ASP A 12 -1.71 -14.65 -15.49
C ASP A 12 -1.15 -13.75 -14.36
N VAL A 13 -0.45 -14.36 -13.40
CA VAL A 13 0.11 -13.63 -12.26
C VAL A 13 1.10 -12.56 -12.71
N ALA A 14 1.84 -12.82 -13.80
CA ALA A 14 2.85 -11.91 -14.33
C ALA A 14 2.24 -10.70 -15.06
N GLY A 15 1.12 -10.88 -15.76
CA GLY A 15 0.49 -9.84 -16.56
C GLY A 15 -0.47 -8.95 -15.79
N THR A 16 -1.21 -9.50 -14.82
CA THR A 16 -2.33 -8.80 -14.15
C THR A 16 -1.93 -7.47 -13.51
N PHE A 17 -0.74 -7.41 -12.90
CA PHE A 17 -0.24 -6.21 -12.21
C PHE A 17 0.98 -5.59 -12.91
N SER A 18 1.29 -5.97 -14.15
CA SER A 18 2.50 -5.53 -14.85
C SER A 18 2.61 -4.01 -15.05
N ASP A 19 1.48 -3.33 -15.25
CA ASP A 19 1.42 -1.86 -15.41
C ASP A 19 1.38 -1.10 -14.06
N ARG A 20 1.53 -1.79 -12.93
CA ARG A 20 1.46 -1.18 -11.60
C ARG A 20 2.78 -0.58 -11.16
N PRO A 21 2.76 0.62 -10.54
CA PRO A 21 3.94 1.15 -9.90
C PRO A 21 4.36 0.27 -8.72
N LEU A 22 5.66 -0.02 -8.65
CA LEU A 22 6.32 -0.67 -7.52
C LEU A 22 7.05 0.38 -6.70
N PHE A 23 6.73 0.47 -5.41
CA PHE A 23 7.37 1.38 -4.47
C PHE A 23 8.48 0.64 -3.71
N PHE A 24 9.64 1.25 -3.53
CA PHE A 24 10.73 0.68 -2.74
C PHE A 24 10.63 1.22 -1.32
N ASP A 25 10.37 0.35 -0.35
CA ASP A 25 9.98 0.73 1.02
C ASP A 25 10.94 0.17 2.09
N GLY A 26 12.09 -0.38 1.68
CA GLY A 26 13.14 -0.74 2.64
C GLY A 26 14.29 -1.56 2.09
N SER A 27 15.18 -1.94 3.01
CA SER A 27 16.39 -2.71 2.72
C SER A 27 16.21 -4.23 2.88
N LEU A 28 15.09 -4.69 3.46
CA LEU A 28 14.76 -6.11 3.58
C LEU A 28 14.04 -6.56 2.33
N ASP A 29 14.48 -7.64 1.69
CA ASP A 29 13.94 -8.09 0.40
C ASP A 29 12.64 -8.90 0.56
N GLU A 30 11.49 -8.21 0.62
CA GLU A 30 10.17 -8.85 0.67
C GLU A 30 9.15 -8.15 -0.23
N GLY A 31 8.35 -8.93 -0.97
CA GLY A 31 7.30 -8.39 -1.83
C GLY A 31 5.99 -8.25 -1.07
N LEU A 32 5.49 -7.03 -0.95
CA LEU A 32 4.30 -6.68 -0.19
C LEU A 32 3.29 -5.95 -1.07
N PHE A 33 2.01 -6.04 -0.75
CA PHE A 33 1.00 -5.18 -1.33
C PHE A 33 -0.02 -4.75 -0.29
N LEU A 34 -0.55 -3.54 -0.48
CA LEU A 34 -1.73 -3.06 0.23
C LEU A 34 -2.93 -3.08 -0.71
N VAL A 35 -4.10 -3.40 -0.16
CA VAL A 35 -5.36 -3.37 -0.87
C VAL A 35 -6.42 -2.61 -0.08
N ARG A 36 -7.16 -1.74 -0.78
CA ARG A 36 -8.25 -0.95 -0.20
C ARG A 36 -9.52 -0.96 -1.09
N PRO A 37 -10.53 -1.79 -0.73
CA PRO A 37 -11.82 -1.88 -1.40
C PRO A 37 -12.52 -0.53 -1.65
N LYS A 38 -13.06 -0.31 -2.86
CA LYS A 38 -13.96 0.79 -3.27
C LYS A 38 -15.40 0.42 -2.89
N GLY A 39 -15.66 -0.03 -1.67
CA GLY A 39 -16.98 -0.54 -1.30
C GLY A 39 -17.29 -0.40 0.19
N GLY A 40 -18.58 -0.39 0.51
CA GLY A 40 -19.07 -0.52 1.89
C GLY A 40 -19.04 -1.96 2.39
N ASP A 41 -19.14 -2.93 1.47
CA ASP A 41 -18.99 -4.34 1.79
C ASP A 41 -17.51 -4.70 1.85
N ASP A 42 -17.08 -5.17 3.01
CA ASP A 42 -15.71 -5.57 3.27
C ASP A 42 -15.42 -6.97 2.69
N VAL A 43 -15.51 -7.07 1.36
CA VAL A 43 -15.33 -8.34 0.64
C VAL A 43 -13.93 -8.92 0.88
N VAL A 44 -12.93 -8.05 1.07
CA VAL A 44 -11.55 -8.47 1.35
C VAL A 44 -11.42 -9.00 2.78
N GLY A 45 -11.88 -8.27 3.79
CA GLY A 45 -11.83 -8.74 5.18
C GLY A 45 -12.69 -9.99 5.40
N MET A 46 -13.87 -10.07 4.77
CA MET A 46 -14.72 -11.27 4.81
C MET A 46 -14.06 -12.51 4.19
N SER A 47 -13.14 -12.32 3.24
CA SER A 47 -12.44 -13.44 2.61
C SER A 47 -11.42 -14.11 3.54
N GLY A 48 -10.89 -13.37 4.53
CA GLY A 48 -9.84 -13.85 5.43
C GLY A 48 -8.50 -14.18 4.75
N VAL A 49 -8.33 -13.79 3.48
CA VAL A 49 -7.14 -14.11 2.68
C VAL A 49 -5.96 -13.18 3.01
N PHE A 50 -6.25 -11.93 3.40
CA PHE A 50 -5.26 -10.90 3.68
C PHE A 50 -5.40 -10.40 5.12
N ASP A 51 -4.31 -9.93 5.68
CA ASP A 51 -4.25 -9.44 7.05
C ASP A 51 -4.70 -7.97 7.12
N GLU A 52 -5.57 -7.65 8.08
CA GLU A 52 -6.07 -6.30 8.27
C GLU A 52 -5.06 -5.44 9.04
N VAL A 53 -4.56 -4.38 8.40
CA VAL A 53 -3.66 -3.39 9.02
C VAL A 53 -4.46 -2.40 9.88
N MET A 54 -5.58 -1.94 9.32
CA MET A 54 -6.56 -1.08 9.95
C MET A 54 -7.87 -1.19 9.19
N LYS A 55 -8.97 -0.77 9.80
CA LYS A 55 -10.31 -0.92 9.21
C LYS A 55 -10.37 -0.56 7.72
N GLY A 56 -10.62 -1.56 6.87
CA GLY A 56 -10.74 -1.38 5.42
C GLY A 56 -9.43 -1.23 4.65
N LEU A 57 -8.29 -1.55 5.26
CA LEU A 57 -6.97 -1.60 4.64
C LEU A 57 -6.28 -2.91 5.01
N TYR A 58 -5.94 -3.70 3.98
CA TYR A 58 -5.38 -5.03 4.15
C TYR A 58 -4.02 -5.12 3.47
N TYR A 59 -3.17 -5.99 3.96
CA TYR A 59 -1.90 -6.30 3.34
C TYR A 59 -1.77 -7.79 3.01
N GLY A 60 -1.01 -8.07 1.97
CA GLY A 60 -0.60 -9.42 1.61
C GLY A 60 0.84 -9.43 1.11
N THR A 61 1.41 -10.63 1.07
CA THR A 61 2.78 -10.86 0.62
C THR A 61 2.79 -11.48 -0.77
N LYS A 62 3.99 -11.65 -1.34
CA LYS A 62 4.22 -12.33 -2.61
C LYS A 62 3.54 -13.71 -2.69
N GLU A 63 3.46 -14.44 -1.59
CA GLU A 63 2.82 -15.77 -1.51
C GLU A 63 1.31 -15.68 -1.76
N SER A 64 0.68 -14.58 -1.34
CA SER A 64 -0.76 -14.33 -1.46
C SER A 64 -1.17 -13.62 -2.76
N VAL A 65 -0.21 -13.23 -3.61
CA VAL A 65 -0.47 -12.46 -4.84
C VAL A 65 -1.38 -13.21 -5.82
N GLY A 66 -1.31 -14.55 -5.83
CA GLY A 66 -2.20 -15.37 -6.65
C GLY A 66 -3.68 -15.18 -6.27
N CYS A 67 -3.96 -15.02 -4.98
CA CYS A 67 -5.32 -14.73 -4.51
C CYS A 67 -5.77 -13.31 -4.90
N ALA A 68 -4.85 -12.33 -4.87
CA ALA A 68 -5.14 -10.98 -5.35
C ALA A 68 -5.52 -10.97 -6.84
N VAL A 69 -4.80 -11.74 -7.66
CA VAL A 69 -5.12 -11.93 -9.08
C VAL A 69 -6.52 -12.52 -9.27
N GLU A 70 -6.87 -13.55 -8.49
CA GLU A 70 -8.21 -14.15 -8.57
C GLU A 70 -9.33 -13.19 -8.12
N MET A 71 -9.10 -12.36 -7.10
CA MET A 71 -10.06 -11.32 -6.69
C MET A 71 -10.29 -10.28 -7.80
N VAL A 72 -9.24 -9.88 -8.51
CA VAL A 72 -9.34 -8.97 -9.66
C VAL A 72 -10.12 -9.62 -10.81
N LYS A 73 -9.79 -10.87 -11.16
CA LYS A 73 -10.49 -11.61 -12.22
C LYS A 73 -11.99 -11.78 -11.94
N ARG A 74 -12.34 -11.95 -10.67
CA ARG A 74 -13.74 -12.08 -10.21
C ARG A 74 -14.45 -10.72 -10.06
N ASN A 75 -13.78 -9.62 -10.39
CA ASN A 75 -14.27 -8.25 -10.19
C ASN A 75 -14.67 -7.95 -8.74
N MET A 76 -14.04 -8.62 -7.76
CA MET A 76 -14.25 -8.35 -6.34
C MET A 76 -13.51 -7.10 -5.90
N VAL A 77 -12.34 -6.85 -6.51
CA VAL A 77 -11.48 -5.70 -6.24
C VAL A 77 -10.87 -5.24 -7.57
N GLY A 78 -10.92 -3.94 -7.84
CA GLY A 78 -10.28 -3.33 -9.00
C GLY A 78 -8.76 -3.31 -8.89
N LEU A 79 -8.08 -3.29 -10.03
CA LEU A 79 -6.62 -3.19 -10.07
C LEU A 79 -6.15 -1.97 -9.26
N GLU A 80 -6.81 -0.81 -9.40
CA GLU A 80 -6.46 0.50 -8.81
C GLU A 80 -6.51 0.58 -7.30
N GLU A 81 -6.98 -0.48 -6.69
CA GLU A 81 -7.12 -0.63 -5.26
C GLU A 81 -5.92 -1.31 -4.64
N PHE A 82 -5.02 -1.87 -5.47
CA PHE A 82 -3.75 -2.46 -5.08
C PHE A 82 -2.59 -1.48 -5.25
N ARG A 83 -1.70 -1.48 -4.26
CA ARG A 83 -0.39 -0.82 -4.30
C ARG A 83 0.69 -1.82 -3.91
N PHE A 84 1.74 -1.90 -4.70
CA PHE A 84 2.82 -2.87 -4.52
C PHE A 84 4.07 -2.21 -3.96
N PHE A 85 4.70 -2.88 -3.00
CA PHE A 85 5.90 -2.46 -2.32
C PHE A 85 6.96 -3.55 -2.43
N TYR A 86 8.21 -3.13 -2.55
CA TYR A 86 9.36 -4.00 -2.44
C TYR A 86 10.23 -3.54 -1.28
N GLY A 87 10.32 -4.44 -0.31
CA GLY A 87 10.99 -4.29 0.95
C GLY A 87 10.24 -3.47 1.99
N TYR A 88 10.75 -3.56 3.22
CA TYR A 88 10.24 -2.83 4.37
C TYR A 88 11.41 -2.48 5.30
N TYR A 89 11.23 -1.42 6.08
CA TYR A 89 12.14 -1.10 7.18
C TYR A 89 11.73 -1.90 8.42
N GLY A 90 12.63 -2.77 8.87
CA GLY A 90 12.52 -3.45 10.15
C GLY A 90 13.22 -2.62 11.23
N TRP A 91 12.65 -2.66 12.43
CA TRP A 91 13.31 -2.14 13.63
C TRP A 91 13.68 -3.29 14.55
N GLU A 92 14.85 -3.20 15.16
CA GLU A 92 15.22 -4.02 16.30
C GLU A 92 14.33 -3.73 17.51
N LYS A 93 14.37 -4.63 18.48
CA LYS A 93 13.60 -4.47 19.73
C LYS A 93 13.94 -3.13 20.41
N GLU A 94 12.89 -2.38 20.79
CA GLU A 94 12.96 -1.00 21.35
C GLU A 94 13.55 0.09 20.44
N GLN A 95 14.16 -0.23 19.29
CA GLN A 95 14.84 0.75 18.44
C GLN A 95 13.90 1.89 18.00
N LEU A 96 12.74 1.56 17.41
CA LEU A 96 11.77 2.58 16.96
C LEU A 96 11.31 3.47 18.12
N LYS A 97 11.08 2.87 19.29
CA LYS A 97 10.63 3.60 20.48
C LYS A 97 11.68 4.57 20.96
N ASP A 98 12.95 4.17 20.99
CA ASP A 98 14.04 5.05 21.36
C ASP A 98 14.26 6.13 20.31
N GLU A 99 14.15 5.82 19.01
CA GLU A 99 14.26 6.82 17.95
C GLU A 99 13.15 7.89 18.04
N ILE A 100 11.93 7.51 18.40
CA ILE A 100 10.84 8.44 18.70
C ILE A 100 11.19 9.31 19.92
N ARG A 101 11.72 8.69 21.00
CA ARG A 101 12.10 9.41 22.23
C ARG A 101 13.25 10.40 22.00
N PHE A 102 14.20 10.07 21.13
CA PHE A 102 15.30 10.94 20.73
C PHE A 102 14.88 12.03 19.72
N GLY A 103 13.63 12.00 19.25
CA GLY A 103 13.09 13.01 18.35
C GLY A 103 13.49 12.84 16.89
N TYR A 104 13.98 11.64 16.49
CA TYR A 104 14.23 11.33 15.08
C TYR A 104 12.93 11.16 14.30
N TRP A 105 11.87 10.66 14.95
CA TRP A 105 10.56 10.46 14.35
C TRP A 105 9.49 11.30 15.03
N THR A 106 8.59 11.86 14.22
CA THR A 106 7.32 12.43 14.69
C THR A 106 6.19 11.48 14.31
N VAL A 107 5.38 11.08 15.29
CA VAL A 107 4.27 10.15 15.07
C VAL A 107 2.99 10.93 14.78
N ALA A 108 2.27 10.50 13.74
CA ALA A 108 0.95 11.02 13.38
C ALA A 108 -0.10 9.91 13.46
N ALA A 109 -1.31 10.26 13.88
CA ALA A 109 -2.45 9.35 13.72
C ALA A 109 -2.72 9.15 12.21
N CYS A 110 -2.88 7.89 11.81
CA CYS A 110 -3.08 7.54 10.41
C CYS A 110 -4.49 6.96 10.21
N SER A 111 -5.04 7.16 9.01
CA SER A 111 -6.27 6.54 8.56
C SER A 111 -6.13 6.12 7.11
N PRO A 112 -7.00 5.24 6.58
CA PRO A 112 -6.94 4.87 5.18
C PRO A 112 -7.05 6.08 4.25
N SER A 113 -7.78 7.15 4.63
CA SER A 113 -7.90 8.37 3.80
C SER A 113 -6.61 9.21 3.74
N VAL A 114 -5.67 9.00 4.65
CA VAL A 114 -4.31 9.56 4.58
C VAL A 114 -3.47 8.75 3.60
N ILE A 115 -3.51 7.41 3.71
CA ILE A 115 -2.84 6.45 2.81
C ILE A 115 -3.69 6.27 1.54
N ASP A 116 -3.72 7.29 0.69
CA ASP A 116 -4.45 7.19 -0.57
C ASP A 116 -3.70 6.31 -1.57
N LEU A 117 -4.03 5.02 -1.59
CA LEU A 117 -3.48 4.03 -2.51
C LEU A 117 -3.74 4.37 -4.00
N ARG A 118 -4.71 5.24 -4.30
CA ARG A 118 -5.14 5.58 -5.66
C ARG A 118 -4.35 6.75 -6.27
N SER A 119 -3.66 7.53 -5.44
CA SER A 119 -2.80 8.62 -5.92
C SER A 119 -1.44 8.06 -6.37
N VAL A 120 -1.28 7.84 -7.68
CA VAL A 120 0.01 7.46 -8.27
C VAL A 120 0.84 8.73 -8.46
N GLY A 121 2.04 8.78 -7.88
CA GLY A 121 2.95 9.93 -7.98
C GLY A 121 2.66 11.03 -6.96
N SER A 122 2.62 10.68 -5.68
CA SER A 122 2.21 11.53 -4.56
C SER A 122 3.13 12.72 -4.25
N VAL A 123 3.37 13.60 -5.22
CA VAL A 123 3.77 14.98 -4.94
C VAL A 123 2.64 15.57 -4.10
N GLY A 124 2.85 15.77 -2.80
CA GLY A 124 1.80 16.27 -1.90
C GLY A 124 1.44 15.36 -0.72
N LEU A 125 1.82 14.07 -0.67
CA LEU A 125 1.45 13.24 0.50
C LEU A 125 2.16 13.76 1.75
N TRP A 126 3.45 14.08 1.63
CA TRP A 126 4.22 14.64 2.73
C TRP A 126 3.64 15.98 3.19
N GLU A 127 3.31 16.87 2.26
CA GLU A 127 2.69 18.16 2.53
C GLU A 127 1.32 18.00 3.18
N LYS A 128 0.52 17.02 2.75
CA LYS A 128 -0.78 16.68 3.34
C LYS A 128 -0.60 16.18 4.76
N VAL A 129 0.34 15.26 5.02
CA VAL A 129 0.63 14.74 6.37
C VAL A 129 1.13 15.87 7.28
N LEU A 130 2.10 16.66 6.84
CA LEU A 130 2.58 17.82 7.59
C LEU A 130 1.47 18.85 7.85
N GLY A 131 0.59 19.09 6.87
CA GLY A 131 -0.58 19.95 7.02
C GLY A 131 -1.55 19.44 8.07
N LEU A 132 -1.80 18.13 8.10
CA LEU A 132 -2.66 17.48 9.11
C LEU A 132 -2.05 17.49 10.51
N MET A 133 -0.72 17.36 10.62
CA MET A 133 -0.02 17.48 11.91
C MET A 133 0.01 18.92 12.45
N GLY A 134 -0.25 19.91 11.58
CA GLY A 134 -0.38 21.31 11.94
C GLY A 134 0.96 22.02 12.17
N ARG A 135 1.07 23.25 11.66
CA ARG A 135 2.10 24.18 12.15
C ARG A 135 1.76 24.52 13.60
N ARG A 136 2.54 24.05 14.58
CA ARG A 136 2.72 24.87 15.79
C ARG A 136 3.47 26.14 15.36
N LYS A 137 2.75 27.17 14.92
CA LYS A 137 3.26 28.52 15.10
C LYS A 137 3.28 28.74 16.61
N VAL A 138 4.45 28.56 17.21
CA VAL A 138 4.76 29.15 18.50
C VAL A 138 4.51 30.65 18.31
N ARG A 139 3.53 31.16 19.05
CA ARG A 139 3.14 32.57 19.06
C ARG A 139 3.96 33.27 20.12
#